data_AF-A0A8S2WN85-F1
#
_entry.id   AF-A0A8S2WN85-F1
#
_cell.length_a   1.000
_cell.length_b   1.000
_cell.length_c   1.000
_cell.angle_alpha   90.00
_cell.angle_beta   90.00
_cell.angle_gamma   90.00
#
_symmetry.space_group_name_H-M   'P 1'
#
loop_
_entity.id
_entity.type
_entity.pdbx_description
1 polymer ?
#
loop_
_entity_poly.entity_id
_entity_poly.type
_entity_poly.pdbx_seq_one_letter_code
_entity_poly.pdbx_strand_id
1 'polypeptide(L)'
;LHQANAFIGSIGWYRKFIKNYAHIAVPISAVTNLTKANKHTFHWDQDQREAFDKLKEALITDPLFLTYPDDKLSLTLEIDA
;
A
#
# COMPACT_ATOMS: atom_id res chain seq x y z
N LEU A 1 9.38 -7.25 -9.23
CA LEU A 1 8.69 -6.15 -9.94
C LEU A 1 7.18 -6.32 -10.03
N HIS A 2 6.66 -7.37 -10.70
CA HIS A 2 5.20 -7.50 -10.90
C HIS A 2 4.41 -7.58 -9.57
N GLN A 3 4.95 -8.30 -8.59
CA GLN A 3 4.36 -8.40 -7.24
C GLN A 3 4.44 -7.08 -6.46
N ALA A 4 5.54 -6.33 -6.57
CA ALA A 4 5.69 -5.02 -5.93
C ALA A 4 4.75 -3.97 -6.54
N ASN A 5 4.59 -3.99 -7.87
CA ASN A 5 3.64 -3.13 -8.59
C ASN A 5 2.19 -3.49 -8.23
N ALA A 6 1.87 -4.77 -8.14
CA ALA A 6 0.55 -5.24 -7.72
C ALA A 6 0.25 -4.79 -6.28
N PHE A 7 1.20 -4.96 -5.35
CA PHE A 7 1.04 -4.55 -3.96
C PHE A 7 0.83 -3.03 -3.81
N ILE A 8 1.64 -2.20 -4.46
CA ILE A 8 1.43 -0.74 -4.47
C ILE A 8 0.10 -0.37 -5.12
N GLY A 9 -0.32 -1.09 -6.17
CA GLY A 9 -1.64 -0.94 -6.77
C GLY A 9 -2.77 -1.22 -5.79
N SER A 10 -2.70 -2.35 -5.06
CA SER A 10 -3.70 -2.75 -4.07
C SER A 10 -3.77 -1.79 -2.88
N ILE A 11 -2.61 -1.32 -2.39
CA ILE A 11 -2.55 -0.37 -1.27
C ILE A 11 -2.88 1.07 -1.71
N GLY A 12 -2.83 1.37 -3.01
CA GLY A 12 -3.12 2.69 -3.55
C GLY A 12 -4.49 3.24 -3.12
N TRP A 13 -5.50 2.39 -2.94
CA TRP A 13 -6.81 2.81 -2.42
C TRP A 13 -6.77 3.22 -0.94
N TYR A 14 -5.96 2.51 -0.14
CA TYR A 14 -5.81 2.72 1.31
C TYR A 14 -4.89 3.89 1.67
N ARG A 15 -4.19 4.49 0.69
CA ARG A 15 -3.26 5.62 0.89
C ARG A 15 -3.85 6.79 1.68
N LYS A 16 -5.17 7.01 1.59
CA LYS A 16 -5.90 8.11 2.27
C LYS A 16 -6.01 7.89 3.78
N PHE A 17 -5.82 6.66 4.25
CA PHE A 17 -5.94 6.28 5.65
C PHE A 17 -4.59 6.07 6.33
N ILE A 18 -3.53 5.86 5.55
CA ILE A 18 -2.18 5.65 6.08
C ILE A 18 -1.48 7.01 6.23
N LYS A 19 -1.24 7.44 7.47
CA LYS A 19 -0.47 8.65 7.74
C LYS A 19 0.95 8.52 7.20
N ASN A 20 1.44 9.57 6.52
CA ASN A 20 2.77 9.60 5.89
C ASN A 20 3.01 8.49 4.85
N TYR A 21 1.95 7.96 4.21
CA TYR A 21 2.04 6.93 3.18
C TYR A 21 3.13 7.21 2.14
N ALA A 22 3.18 8.43 1.59
CA ALA A 22 4.15 8.81 0.57
C ALA A 22 5.59 8.59 1.03
N HIS A 23 5.91 8.90 2.29
CA HIS A 23 7.25 8.76 2.87
C HIS A 23 7.64 7.30 3.08
N ILE A 24 6.71 6.46 3.53
CA ILE A 24 6.93 5.03 3.74
C ILE A 24 7.01 4.30 2.40
N ALA A 25 6.22 4.72 1.40
CA ALA A 25 6.17 4.11 0.09
C ALA A 25 7.35 4.50 -0.82
N VAL A 26 8.15 5.53 -0.51
CA VAL A 26 9.32 5.96 -1.32
C VAL A 26 10.24 4.79 -1.71
N PRO A 27 10.79 4.00 -0.78
CA PRO A 27 11.72 2.91 -1.11
C PRO A 27 11.07 1.83 -1.99
N ILE A 28 9.79 1.55 -1.82
CA ILE A 28 9.06 0.59 -2.68
C ILE A 28 8.79 1.22 -4.05
N SER A 29 8.39 2.49 -4.08
CA SER A 29 8.10 3.25 -5.31
C SER A 29 9.33 3.42 -6.20
N ALA A 30 10.51 3.57 -5.61
CA ALA A 30 11.78 3.65 -6.32
C ALA A 30 12.06 2.35 -7.09
N VAL A 31 11.66 1.21 -6.52
CA VAL A 31 11.87 -0.11 -7.10
C VAL A 31 10.77 -0.47 -8.10
N THR A 32 9.53 0.02 -7.92
CA THR A 32 8.44 -0.15 -8.90
C THR A 32 8.56 0.77 -10.12
N ASN A 33 9.22 1.93 -9.98
CA ASN A 33 9.51 2.87 -11.09
C ASN A 33 10.67 2.42 -12.00
N LEU A 34 11.30 1.27 -11.72
CA LEU A 34 12.23 0.63 -12.64
C LEU A 34 11.44 0.19 -13.89
N THR A 35 11.43 1.04 -14.91
CA THR A 35 10.91 0.75 -16.24
C THR A 35 11.55 -0.54 -16.79
N LYS A 36 10.88 -1.20 -17.74
CA LYS A 36 11.34 -2.48 -18.35
C LYS A 36 12.83 -2.51 -18.74
N ALA A 37 13.46 -1.35 -18.98
CA ALA A 37 14.87 -1.18 -19.30
C ALA A 37 15.84 -1.36 -18.11
N ASN A 38 15.45 -1.01 -16.88
CA ASN A 38 16.30 -1.09 -15.66
C ASN A 38 15.95 -2.28 -14.75
N LYS A 39 15.35 -3.32 -15.34
CA LYS A 39 14.90 -4.54 -14.65
C LYS A 39 16.02 -5.26 -13.88
N HIS A 40 17.26 -5.13 -14.35
CA HIS A 40 18.43 -5.80 -13.79
C HIS A 40 18.99 -5.12 -12.53
N THR A 41 18.59 -3.88 -12.25
CA THR A 41 19.01 -3.12 -11.05
C THR A 41 17.97 -3.17 -9.93
N PHE A 42 17.04 -4.13 -10.00
CA PHE A 42 16.09 -4.39 -8.93
C PHE A 42 16.85 -4.90 -7.71
N HIS A 43 17.07 -4.01 -6.73
CA HIS A 43 17.56 -4.36 -5.40
C HIS A 43 16.42 -4.24 -4.40
N TRP A 44 16.04 -5.38 -3.82
CA TRP A 44 15.11 -5.45 -2.70
C TRP A 44 15.90 -5.77 -1.44
N ASP A 45 16.19 -4.73 -0.67
CA ASP A 45 17.03 -4.81 0.50
C ASP A 45 16.24 -4.51 1.79
N GLN A 46 16.94 -4.22 2.88
CA GLN A 46 16.38 -3.89 4.19
C GLN A 46 15.34 -2.77 4.12
N ASP A 47 15.64 -1.67 3.42
CA ASP A 47 14.78 -0.48 3.38
C ASP A 47 13.41 -0.76 2.76
N GLN A 48 13.37 -1.57 1.69
CA GLN A 48 12.11 -1.97 1.04
C GLN A 48 11.31 -2.93 1.92
N ARG A 49 11.99 -3.84 2.63
CA ARG A 49 11.34 -4.75 3.59
C ARG A 49 10.73 -3.99 4.75
N GLU A 50 11.49 -3.08 5.36
CA GLU A 50 10.98 -2.26 6.47
C GLU A 50 9.81 -1.39 6.03
N ALA A 51 9.87 -0.79 4.85
CA ALA A 51 8.75 -0.04 4.30
C ALA A 51 7.52 -0.91 4.07
N PHE A 52 7.71 -2.13 3.57
CA PHE A 52 6.63 -3.08 3.35
C PHE A 52 5.98 -3.50 4.68
N ASP A 53 6.78 -3.82 5.69
CA ASP A 53 6.29 -4.20 7.01
C ASP A 53 5.60 -3.03 7.72
N LYS A 54 6.14 -1.81 7.63
CA LYS A 54 5.50 -0.58 8.13
C LYS A 54 4.15 -0.32 7.45
N LEU A 55 4.03 -0.56 6.15
CA LEU A 55 2.76 -0.44 5.43
C LEU A 55 1.75 -1.51 5.89
N LYS A 56 2.20 -2.76 6.09
CA LYS A 56 1.34 -3.80 6.63
C LYS A 56 0.87 -3.48 8.04
N GLU A 57 1.77 -3.02 8.89
CA GLU A 57 1.43 -2.59 10.25
C GLU A 57 0.46 -1.41 10.23
N ALA A 58 0.69 -0.39 9.41
CA ALA A 58 -0.22 0.74 9.28
C ALA A 58 -1.63 0.33 8.80
N LEU A 59 -1.74 -0.71 7.97
CA LEU A 59 -3.05 -1.25 7.54
C LEU A 59 -3.77 -2.00 8.66
N ILE A 60 -3.05 -2.57 9.62
CA ILE A 60 -3.62 -3.40 10.70
C ILE A 60 -3.86 -2.59 11.97
N THR A 61 -3.00 -1.60 12.24
CA THR A 61 -2.93 -0.89 13.52
C THR A 61 -3.70 0.42 13.51
N ASP A 62 -3.73 1.15 12.38
CA ASP A 62 -4.58 2.33 12.25
C ASP A 62 -6.02 1.83 11.99
N PRO A 63 -7.07 2.44 12.58
CA PRO A 63 -8.44 1.99 12.33
C PRO A 63 -8.80 2.43 10.90
N LEU A 64 -8.43 1.62 9.91
CA LEU A 64 -8.77 1.84 8.51
C LEU A 64 -10.27 2.07 8.39
N PHE A 65 -11.07 1.24 9.08
CA PHE A 65 -12.51 1.41 9.25
C PHE A 65 -12.98 0.60 10.46
N LEU A 66 -13.14 1.25 11.61
CA LEU A 66 -13.89 0.73 12.75
C LEU A 66 -14.81 1.82 13.30
N THR A 67 -15.44 2.58 12.39
CA THR A 67 -16.63 3.34 12.77
C THR A 67 -17.77 2.33 12.91
N TYR A 68 -18.48 2.38 14.04
CA TYR A 68 -19.66 1.55 14.24
C TYR A 68 -20.64 1.81 13.08
N PRO A 69 -21.25 0.77 12.49
CA PRO A 69 -22.26 0.98 11.46
C PRO A 69 -23.37 1.87 12.04
N ASP A 70 -23.52 3.07 11.48
CA ASP A 70 -24.60 3.99 11.81
C ASP A 70 -25.74 3.72 10.82
N ASP A 71 -26.89 3.30 11.32
CA ASP A 71 -28.09 3.01 10.53
C ASP A 71 -28.58 4.22 9.72
N LYS A 72 -28.09 5.43 10.03
CA LYS A 72 -28.40 6.67 9.29
C LYS A 72 -27.50 6.90 8.08
N LEU A 73 -26.39 6.17 7.94
CA LEU A 73 -25.45 6.31 6.83
C LEU A 73 -25.70 5.23 5.78
N SER A 74 -25.67 5.61 4.50
CA SER A 74 -25.78 4.65 3.41
C SER A 74 -24.51 3.79 3.31
N LEU A 75 -24.68 2.48 3.44
CA LEU A 75 -23.61 1.51 3.26
C LEU A 75 -23.43 1.18 1.77
N THR A 76 -22.19 1.13 1.30
CA THR A 76 -21.87 0.70 -0.07
C THR A 76 -21.04 -0.56 0.00
N LEU A 77 -21.50 -1.61 -0.69
CA LEU A 77 -20.78 -2.88 -0.84
C LEU A 77 -20.12 -2.91 -2.21
N GLU A 78 -18.81 -3.02 -2.24
CA GLU A 78 -18.06 -3.31 -3.47
C GLU A 78 -17.71 -4.80 -3.49
N ILE A 79 -18.02 -5.47 -4.59
CA ILE A 79 -17.75 -6.89 -4.82
C ILE A 79 -16.76 -6.98 -5.97
N ASP A 80 -15.64 -7.67 -5.77
CA ASP A 80 -14.66 -7.99 -6.82
C ASP A 80 -14.73 -9.49 -7.12
N ALA A 81 -14.53 -9.87 -8.39
CA ALA A 81 -14.81 -11.20 -8.94
C ALA A 81 -13.61 -12.15 -8.98
#